data_AF-A0A4P8QJW6-F1
#
_entry.id   AF-A0A4P8QJW6-F1
#
_cell.length_a   1.000
_cell.length_b   1.000
_cell.length_c   1.000
_cell.angle_alpha   90.00
_cell.angle_beta   90.00
_cell.angle_gamma   90.00
#
_symmetry.space_group_name_H-M   'P 1'
#
loop_
_entity.id
_entity.type
_entity.pdbx_description
1 polymer ?
#
loop_
_entity_poly.entity_id
_entity_poly.type
_entity_poly.pdbx_seq_one_letter_code
_entity_poly.pdbx_strand_id
1 'polypeptide(L)'
;MSGRGAIRLGDAHSGGGKMIEASGFPVNGIPQCLLGDNAECPAHKGTFPLVSGGDGSAIHNGRPMIFEPGQLACGCSVSSSCAGNYDRK
;
A
#
# COMPACT_ATOMS: atom_id res chain seq x y z
N MET A 1 2.77 -4.08 -18.43
CA MET A 1 3.59 -4.01 -17.21
C MET A 1 2.65 -3.81 -16.01
N SER A 2 1.89 -4.84 -15.64
CA SER A 2 0.90 -4.73 -14.54
C SER A 2 1.22 -5.78 -13.50
N GLY A 3 2.46 -5.74 -13.01
CA GLY A 3 2.88 -6.54 -11.87
C GLY A 3 2.32 -5.87 -10.63
N ARG A 4 1.36 -6.53 -9.97
CA ARG A 4 0.72 -6.08 -8.74
C ARG A 4 1.76 -6.02 -7.61
N GLY A 5 2.46 -4.90 -7.52
CA GLY A 5 3.48 -4.66 -6.52
C GLY A 5 2.88 -4.53 -5.12
N ALA A 6 3.62 -4.98 -4.11
CA ALA A 6 3.29 -4.75 -2.71
C ALA A 6 3.41 -3.26 -2.39
N ILE A 7 2.38 -2.65 -1.81
CA ILE A 7 2.46 -1.26 -1.33
C ILE A 7 3.23 -1.26 -0.02
N ARG A 8 4.31 -0.49 0.08
CA ARG A 8 5.25 -0.47 1.20
C ARG A 8 5.36 0.92 1.79
N LEU A 9 6.02 0.98 2.95
CA LEU A 9 6.35 2.25 3.59
C LEU A 9 7.10 3.18 2.64
N GLY A 10 6.65 4.43 2.55
CA GLY A 10 7.23 5.44 1.66
C GLY A 10 6.74 5.39 0.21
N ASP A 11 5.89 4.44 -0.17
CA ASP A 11 5.30 4.45 -1.52
C ASP A 11 4.41 5.67 -1.73
N ALA A 12 4.56 6.26 -2.92
CA ALA A 12 3.84 7.47 -3.29
C ALA A 12 2.41 7.14 -3.77
N HIS A 13 1.50 8.07 -3.53
CA HIS A 13 0.14 8.00 -4.07
C HIS A 13 -0.17 9.22 -4.93
N SER A 14 -1.20 9.13 -5.77
CA SER A 14 -1.58 10.18 -6.73
C SER A 14 -1.96 11.54 -6.10
N GLY A 15 -2.05 11.59 -4.77
CA GLY A 15 -2.28 12.83 -4.01
C GLY A 15 -0.99 13.58 -3.65
N GLY A 16 0.17 13.16 -4.20
CA GLY A 16 1.47 13.82 -4.00
C GLY A 16 2.12 13.55 -2.64
N GLY A 17 1.59 12.58 -1.89
CA GLY A 17 2.10 12.18 -0.59
C GLY A 17 2.61 10.75 -0.59
N LYS A 18 2.82 10.19 0.60
CA LYS A 18 3.44 8.87 0.77
C LYS A 18 2.87 8.10 1.96
N MET A 19 3.00 6.77 1.91
CA MET A 19 2.70 5.90 3.05
C MET A 19 3.64 6.22 4.21
N ILE A 20 3.07 6.49 5.39
CA ILE A 20 3.82 6.84 6.61
C ILE A 20 3.86 5.70 7.63
N GLU A 21 2.93 4.75 7.51
CA GLU A 21 2.84 3.59 8.37
C GLU A 21 2.81 2.32 7.53
N ALA A 22 3.44 1.27 8.05
CA ALA A 22 3.45 -0.05 7.46
C ALA A 22 3.68 -1.07 8.57
N SER A 23 2.68 -1.92 8.79
CA SER A 23 2.71 -2.94 9.85
C SER A 23 2.87 -4.37 9.32
N GLY A 24 3.09 -4.50 8.02
CA GLY A 24 3.16 -5.78 7.31
C GLY A 24 4.55 -6.39 7.29
N PHE A 25 4.64 -7.51 6.58
CA PHE A 25 5.91 -8.19 6.38
C PHE A 25 6.86 -7.32 5.55
N PRO A 26 8.16 -7.24 5.89
CA PRO A 26 9.13 -6.51 5.10
C PRO A 26 9.37 -7.22 3.77
N VAL A 27 9.08 -6.54 2.67
CA VAL A 27 9.47 -7.01 1.35
C VAL A 27 10.56 -6.16 0.73
N ASN A 28 11.61 -6.83 0.28
CA ASN A 28 12.86 -6.20 -0.14
C ASN A 28 13.44 -5.29 0.95
N GLY A 29 13.29 -5.70 2.21
CA GLY A 29 13.74 -4.95 3.39
C GLY A 29 12.85 -3.78 3.81
N ILE A 30 11.73 -3.52 3.11
CA ILE A 30 10.81 -2.41 3.44
C ILE A 30 9.47 -2.99 3.89
N PRO A 31 8.94 -2.59 5.06
CA PRO A 31 7.66 -3.08 5.57
C PRO A 31 6.52 -2.80 4.58
N GLN A 32 5.72 -3.83 4.31
CA GLN A 32 4.51 -3.73 3.49
C GLN A 32 3.37 -3.07 4.29
N CYS A 33 2.54 -2.29 3.61
CA CYS A 33 1.33 -1.70 4.17
C CYS A 33 0.19 -2.74 4.23
N LEU A 34 -0.56 -2.70 5.31
CA LEU A 34 -1.76 -3.47 5.57
C LEU A 34 -2.98 -2.57 5.48
N LEU A 35 -4.16 -3.19 5.37
CA LEU A 35 -5.42 -2.46 5.41
C LEU A 35 -5.55 -1.72 6.74
N GLY A 36 -5.88 -0.44 6.66
CA GLY A 36 -5.94 0.48 7.79
C GLY A 36 -4.64 1.22 8.10
N ASP A 37 -3.51 0.90 7.47
CA ASP A 37 -2.29 1.71 7.63
C ASP A 37 -2.48 3.10 7.01
N ASN A 38 -1.89 4.12 7.62
CA ASN A 38 -2.10 5.51 7.21
C ASN A 38 -1.09 6.00 6.17
N ALA A 39 -1.59 6.87 5.29
CA ALA A 39 -0.82 7.62 4.32
C ALA A 39 -1.01 9.11 4.52
N GLU A 40 0.06 9.88 4.41
CA GLU A 40 -0.03 11.33 4.45
C GLU A 40 -0.37 11.86 3.07
N CYS A 41 -1.53 12.52 2.93
CA CYS A 41 -1.97 13.12 1.69
C CYS A 41 -1.88 14.66 1.76
N PRO A 42 -0.88 15.29 1.13
CA PRO A 42 -0.72 16.74 1.13
C PRO A 42 -1.82 17.44 0.30
N ALA A 43 -2.38 16.77 -0.71
CA ALA A 43 -3.52 17.30 -1.48
C ALA A 43 -4.77 17.53 -0.61
N HIS A 44 -5.04 16.62 0.34
CA HIS A 44 -6.18 16.70 1.24
C HIS A 44 -5.82 17.20 2.65
N LYS A 45 -4.54 17.58 2.87
CA LYS A 45 -3.98 18.07 4.15
C LYS A 45 -4.33 17.20 5.36
N GLY A 46 -4.11 15.89 5.25
CA GLY A 46 -4.38 14.97 6.35
C GLY A 46 -3.81 13.57 6.13
N THR A 47 -3.94 12.74 7.16
CA THR A 47 -3.59 11.32 7.12
C THR A 47 -4.83 10.49 6.81
N PHE A 48 -4.74 9.62 5.81
CA PHE A 48 -5.85 8.78 5.38
C PHE A 48 -5.46 7.30 5.42
N PRO A 49 -6.31 6.43 5.99
CA PRO A 49 -6.04 5.00 6.00
C PRO A 49 -6.25 4.38 4.62
N LEU A 50 -5.50 3.31 4.35
CA LEU A 50 -5.77 2.39 3.25
C LEU A 50 -7.06 1.62 3.51
N VAL A 51 -8.03 1.77 2.61
CA VAL A 51 -9.34 1.12 2.73
C VAL A 51 -9.52 -0.02 1.74
N SER A 52 -8.73 -0.05 0.67
CA SER A 52 -8.74 -1.13 -0.31
C SER A 52 -7.37 -1.33 -0.95
N GLY A 53 -7.13 -2.56 -1.41
CA GLY A 53 -5.99 -2.85 -2.29
C GLY A 53 -5.72 -4.33 -2.46
N GLY A 54 -5.44 -4.73 -3.70
CA GLY A 54 -5.25 -6.12 -4.10
C GLY A 54 -6.47 -7.02 -3.87
N ASP A 55 -6.29 -8.33 -4.03
CA ASP A 55 -7.35 -9.34 -3.89
C ASP A 55 -7.55 -9.84 -2.44
N GLY A 56 -6.97 -9.18 -1.44
CA GLY A 56 -7.11 -9.55 -0.01
C GLY A 56 -6.63 -10.97 0.35
N SER A 57 -5.98 -11.67 -0.58
CA SER A 57 -5.61 -13.09 -0.43
C SER A 57 -4.42 -13.31 0.49
N ALA A 58 -3.56 -12.29 0.67
CA ALA A 58 -2.46 -12.35 1.62
C ALA A 58 -2.88 -11.62 2.89
N ILE A 59 -2.88 -12.33 4.01
CA ILE A 59 -3.24 -11.81 5.33
C ILE A 59 -1.99 -11.86 6.20
N HIS A 60 -1.70 -10.75 6.86
CA HIS A 60 -0.62 -10.64 7.85
C HIS A 60 -1.18 -10.09 9.16
N ASN A 61 -0.87 -10.73 10.28
CA ASN A 61 -1.35 -10.28 11.60
C ASN A 61 -2.88 -10.06 11.64
N GLY A 62 -3.65 -10.91 10.94
CA GLY A 62 -5.10 -10.80 10.84
C GLY A 62 -5.64 -9.66 9.99
N ARG A 63 -4.76 -8.87 9.33
CA ARG A 63 -5.13 -7.79 8.41
C ARG A 63 -4.70 -8.13 6.97
N PRO A 64 -5.51 -7.84 5.95
CA PRO A 64 -5.13 -8.08 4.57
C PRO A 64 -3.98 -7.14 4.17
N MET A 65 -2.99 -7.72 3.49
CA MET A 65 -1.88 -6.99 2.88
C MET A 65 -2.36 -6.23 1.65
N ILE A 66 -1.87 -5.01 1.47
CA ILE A 66 -2.27 -4.15 0.36
C ILE A 66 -1.29 -4.32 -0.80
N PHE A 67 -1.86 -4.62 -1.96
CA PHE A 67 -1.16 -4.64 -3.25
C PHE A 67 -1.78 -3.63 -4.19
N GLU A 68 -1.02 -3.27 -5.23
CA GLU A 68 -1.53 -2.45 -6.32
C GLU A 68 -2.65 -3.20 -7.09
N PRO A 69 -3.74 -2.51 -7.49
CA PRO A 69 -4.07 -1.11 -7.18
C PRO A 69 -4.58 -0.95 -5.74
N GLY A 70 -4.01 0.00 -4.99
CA GLY A 70 -4.45 0.37 -3.64
C GLY A 70 -5.23 1.69 -3.63
N GLN A 71 -6.14 1.86 -2.67
CA GLN A 71 -6.95 3.07 -2.54
C GLN A 71 -7.04 3.52 -1.08
N LEU A 72 -6.84 4.83 -0.90
CA LEU A 72 -6.97 5.51 0.39
C LEU A 72 -8.41 5.93 0.64
N ALA A 73 -8.75 6.17 1.90
CA ALA A 73 -10.06 6.72 2.29
C ALA A 73 -10.38 8.08 1.63
N CYS A 74 -9.35 8.86 1.27
CA CYS A 74 -9.52 10.11 0.52
C CYS A 74 -9.83 9.91 -0.98
N GLY A 75 -9.83 8.68 -1.48
CA GLY A 75 -10.05 8.35 -2.88
C GLY A 75 -8.79 8.37 -3.75
N CYS A 76 -7.63 8.75 -3.20
CA CYS A 76 -6.35 8.67 -3.92
C CYS A 76 -5.93 7.22 -4.17
N SER A 77 -5.42 6.95 -5.36
CA SER A 77 -4.79 5.67 -5.71
C SER A 77 -3.34 5.64 -5.26
N VAL A 78 -2.92 4.51 -4.67
CA VAL A 78 -1.54 4.24 -4.29
C VAL A 78 -0.94 3.27 -5.29
N SER A 79 0.23 3.61 -5.81
CA SER A 79 1.01 2.79 -6.74
C SER A 79 2.27 2.28 -6.05
N SER A 80 2.63 1.04 -6.30
CA SER A 80 3.84 0.46 -5.71
C SER A 80 5.06 0.87 -6.53
N SER A 81 6.12 1.31 -5.85
CA SER A 81 7.45 1.46 -6.43
C SER A 81 8.18 0.10 -6.53
N CYS A 82 7.62 -0.96 -5.94
CA CYS A 82 8.12 -2.31 -6.06
C CYS A 82 7.54 -2.99 -7.31
N ALA A 83 8.21 -2.83 -8.46
CA ALA A 83 7.88 -3.54 -9.71
C ALA A 83 8.24 -5.05 -9.70
N GLY A 84 8.26 -5.67 -8.53
CA GLY A 84 8.53 -7.10 -8.39
C GLY A 84 7.27 -7.91 -8.65
N ASN A 85 7.25 -8.70 -9.71
CA ASN A 85 6.23 -9.73 -9.89
C ASN A 85 6.34 -10.71 -8.71
N TYR A 86 5.39 -10.68 -7.78
CA TYR A 86 5.27 -11.72 -6.75
C TYR A 86 4.71 -12.97 -7.43
N ASP A 87 5.60 -13.73 -8.04
CA ASP A 87 5.32 -15.05 -8.58
C ASP A 87 4.90 -15.95 -7.41
N ARG A 88 3.61 -16.23 -7.30
CA ARG A 88 3.08 -17.26 -6.41
C ARG A 88 3.54 -18.60 -6.97
N LYS A 89 4.67 -19.11 -6.49
CA LYS A 89 5.01 -20.53 -6.65
C LYS A 89 4.25 -21.39 -5.68
#